data_AF-Q2UG23-F1
#
_entry.id   AF-Q2UG23-F1
#
_cell.length_a   1.000
_cell.length_b   1.000
_cell.length_c   1.000
_cell.angle_alpha   90.00
_cell.angle_beta   90.00
_cell.angle_gamma   90.00
#
_symmetry.space_group_name_H-M   'P 1'
#
loop_
_entity.id
_entity.type
_entity.pdbx_description
1 polymer ?
#
loop_
_entity_poly.entity_id
_entity_poly.type
_entity_poly.pdbx_seq_one_letter_code
_entity_poly.pdbx_strand_id
1 'polypeptide(L)'
;MAREILKAAKSASNVIAVHKVKSSNIHSRSGYYLKFHSRQKYTLQSTGIWERVRRFLSIDPNRSTGVPLNAQYRLPTPGALPPLSYDDPVTVPAGDIADNPYWKRDIRRSYPKLSTVSQADSVGLLTVGSQAAPKDDILQIGEAGEKQLISIKQQGEERGLAGLFEKDKKGIQGVLKANGLPPKPCNMNPSGSKYQLDHDHGYPNAYPCRTFV
;
A
#
# COMPACT_ATOMS: atom_id res chain seq x y z
N MET A 1 -2.14 12.68 -37.33
CA MET A 1 -2.72 12.45 -35.98
C MET A 1 -1.68 12.50 -34.86
N ALA A 2 -0.59 11.72 -34.89
CA ALA A 2 0.41 11.71 -33.81
C ALA A 2 1.18 13.04 -33.58
N ARG A 3 1.40 13.84 -34.63
CA ARG A 3 2.15 15.12 -34.53
C ARG A 3 1.36 16.25 -33.87
N GLU A 4 0.04 16.26 -34.03
CA GLU A 4 -0.84 17.29 -33.43
C GLU A 4 -1.03 17.06 -31.93
N ILE A 5 -1.11 15.80 -31.49
CA ILE A 5 -1.17 15.41 -30.08
C ILE A 5 0.12 15.82 -29.34
N LEU A 6 1.28 15.65 -29.99
CA LEU A 6 2.57 16.08 -29.45
C LEU A 6 2.67 17.62 -29.32
N LYS A 7 2.04 18.36 -30.23
CA LYS A 7 2.03 19.83 -30.22
C LYS A 7 1.11 20.37 -29.11
N ALA A 8 -0.05 19.74 -28.90
CA ALA A 8 -0.97 20.05 -27.80
C ALA A 8 -0.36 19.70 -26.43
N ALA A 9 0.32 18.55 -26.31
CA ALA A 9 1.02 18.17 -25.08
C ALA A 9 2.17 19.14 -24.74
N LYS A 10 2.91 19.62 -25.75
CA LYS A 10 4.00 20.60 -25.56
C LYS A 10 3.47 21.99 -25.21
N SER A 11 2.31 22.38 -25.74
CA SER A 11 1.62 23.64 -25.38
C SER A 11 1.06 23.60 -23.96
N ALA A 12 0.45 22.49 -23.54
CA ALA A 12 -0.04 22.30 -22.17
C ALA A 12 1.11 22.27 -21.14
N SER A 13 2.26 21.71 -21.53
CA SER A 13 3.48 21.71 -20.71
C SER A 13 4.05 23.13 -20.48
N ASN A 14 3.89 24.03 -21.45
CA ASN A 14 4.38 25.42 -21.35
C ASN A 14 3.46 26.32 -20.53
N VAL A 15 2.15 26.03 -20.46
CA VAL A 15 1.19 26.82 -19.67
C VAL A 15 1.24 26.48 -18.17
N ILE A 16 1.72 25.27 -17.81
CA ILE A 16 1.97 24.85 -16.42
C ILE A 16 3.39 25.26 -15.96
N ALA A 17 4.10 26.09 -16.72
CA ALA A 17 5.32 26.75 -16.26
C ALA A 17 5.01 27.95 -15.33
N VAL A 18 4.13 27.76 -14.34
CA VAL A 18 4.01 28.68 -13.22
C VAL A 18 5.22 28.47 -12.32
N HIS A 19 6.23 29.31 -12.52
CA HIS A 19 7.34 29.56 -11.59
C HIS A 19 7.87 28.30 -10.88
N LYS A 20 8.43 27.35 -11.65
CA LYS A 20 9.39 26.39 -11.11
C LYS A 20 10.61 27.20 -10.68
N VAL A 21 10.60 27.68 -9.43
CA VAL A 21 11.79 28.23 -8.78
C VAL A 21 12.87 27.18 -9.00
N LYS A 22 13.93 27.55 -9.72
CA LYS A 22 15.15 26.74 -9.80
C LYS A 22 15.57 26.50 -8.35
N SER A 23 15.28 25.31 -7.83
CA SER A 23 16.01 24.77 -6.70
C SER A 23 17.41 24.55 -7.24
N SER A 24 18.25 25.59 -7.13
CA SER A 24 19.67 25.43 -7.29
C SER A 24 20.08 24.31 -6.35
N ASN A 25 20.66 23.24 -6.91
CA ASN A 25 21.35 22.18 -6.19
C ASN A 25 22.39 22.81 -5.26
N ILE A 26 21.97 23.17 -4.05
CA ILE A 26 22.85 23.47 -2.93
C ILE A 26 22.83 22.18 -2.12
N HIS A 27 23.70 21.25 -2.49
CA HIS A 27 24.09 20.16 -1.60
C HIS A 27 24.81 20.80 -0.41
N SER A 28 24.04 21.22 0.59
CA SER A 28 24.57 21.67 1.86
C SER A 28 24.72 20.46 2.78
N ARG A 29 25.96 20.11 3.11
CA ARG A 29 26.37 19.07 4.09
C ARG A 29 26.08 19.47 5.54
N SER A 30 24.96 20.12 5.81
CA SER A 30 24.54 20.50 7.15
C SER A 30 23.04 20.70 7.15
N GLY A 31 22.34 20.09 8.11
CA GLY A 31 20.88 20.04 8.22
C GLY A 31 20.23 21.42 8.35
N TYR A 32 20.08 22.12 7.23
CA TYR A 32 19.29 23.34 7.15
C TYR A 32 17.86 22.96 6.78
N TYR A 33 16.97 23.02 7.77
CA TYR A 33 15.53 23.09 7.53
C TYR A 33 15.24 24.15 6.45
N LEU A 34 14.41 23.80 5.45
CA LEU A 34 13.93 24.73 4.42
C LEU A 34 13.27 25.94 5.10
N LYS A 35 14.01 27.03 5.22
CA LYS A 35 13.53 28.26 5.85
C LYS A 35 12.69 29.03 4.84
N PHE A 36 11.40 28.74 4.82
CA PHE A 36 10.45 29.52 4.02
C PHE A 36 10.40 30.94 4.55
N HIS A 37 10.76 31.88 3.69
CA HIS A 37 10.69 33.30 4.01
C HIS A 37 9.23 33.71 4.18
N SER A 38 8.94 34.67 5.05
CA SER A 38 7.56 35.13 5.32
C SER A 38 6.78 35.50 4.06
N ARG A 39 7.47 35.99 3.02
CA ARG A 39 6.89 36.34 1.71
C ARG A 39 6.41 35.14 0.87
N GLN A 40 6.86 33.93 1.18
CA GLN A 40 6.41 32.71 0.52
C GLN A 40 5.16 32.11 1.19
N LYS A 41 4.70 32.69 2.31
CA LYS A 41 3.54 32.24 3.06
C LYS A 41 2.32 33.08 2.66
N TYR A 42 1.23 32.42 2.27
CA TYR A 42 -0.03 33.03 1.82
C TYR A 42 -0.84 33.63 2.97
N THR A 43 -0.28 34.66 3.61
CA THR A 43 -0.87 35.36 4.75
C THR A 43 -0.66 36.86 4.64
N LEU A 44 -1.56 37.66 5.22
CA LEU A 44 -1.45 39.10 5.27
C LEU A 44 -0.21 39.53 6.08
N GLN A 45 0.69 40.26 5.45
CA GLN A 45 1.93 40.74 6.05
C GLN A 45 1.91 42.24 6.30
N SER A 46 2.75 42.69 7.23
CA SER A 46 3.03 44.11 7.43
C SER A 46 3.80 44.66 6.21
N THR A 47 3.66 45.95 5.94
CA THR A 47 4.33 46.64 4.82
C THR A 47 5.05 47.90 5.30
N GLY A 48 6.01 48.40 4.51
CA GLY A 48 6.72 49.65 4.80
C GLY A 48 7.53 49.63 6.10
N ILE A 49 7.40 50.69 6.90
CA ILE A 49 8.13 50.87 8.18
C ILE A 49 7.71 49.80 9.20
N TRP A 50 6.42 49.43 9.22
CA TRP A 50 5.90 48.43 10.15
C TRP A 50 6.49 47.04 9.95
N GLU A 51 6.85 46.68 8.71
CA GLU A 51 7.57 45.42 8.45
C GLU A 51 9.00 45.45 9.00
N ARG A 52 9.66 46.61 9.01
CA ARG A 52 11.00 46.76 9.63
C ARG A 52 10.90 46.63 11.15
N VAL A 53 9.91 47.30 11.76
CA VAL A 53 9.64 47.19 13.21
C VAL A 53 9.31 45.75 13.60
N ARG A 54 8.42 45.08 12.85
CA ARG A 54 8.06 43.68 13.07
C ARG A 54 9.31 42.79 13.02
N ARG A 55 10.14 42.91 11.98
CA ARG A 55 11.35 42.09 11.84
C ARG A 55 12.34 42.29 12.98
N PHE A 56 12.41 43.50 13.52
CA PHE A 56 13.29 43.83 14.64
C PHE A 56 12.77 43.30 15.99
N LEU A 57 11.46 43.39 16.24
CA LEU A 57 10.85 43.03 17.53
C LEU A 57 10.35 41.58 17.63
N SER A 58 10.30 40.82 16.53
CA SER A 58 9.81 39.44 16.52
C SER A 58 10.89 38.44 16.92
N ILE A 59 10.53 37.46 17.78
CA ILE A 59 11.41 36.34 18.16
C ILE A 59 11.82 35.51 16.94
N ASP A 60 10.89 35.25 16.01
CA ASP A 60 11.18 34.63 14.72
C ASP A 60 10.52 35.44 13.59
N PRO A 61 11.28 36.21 12.81
CA PRO A 61 10.74 37.01 11.71
C PRO A 61 10.21 36.16 10.55
N ASN A 62 10.49 34.85 10.51
CA ASN A 62 9.89 33.95 9.52
C ASN A 62 8.46 33.54 9.89
N ARG A 63 8.01 33.76 11.12
CA ARG A 63 6.65 33.44 11.55
C ARG A 63 5.63 34.37 10.86
N SER A 64 4.52 33.80 10.39
CA SER A 64 3.40 34.52 9.77
C SER A 64 2.36 34.95 10.80
N THR A 65 1.46 35.87 10.43
CA THR A 65 0.31 36.31 11.25
C THR A 65 -0.83 35.30 11.28
N GLY A 66 -0.87 34.38 10.31
CA GLY A 66 -1.94 33.38 10.18
C GLY A 66 -3.26 33.92 9.60
N VAL A 67 -3.31 35.19 9.19
CA VAL A 67 -4.47 35.78 8.52
C VAL A 67 -4.38 35.49 7.02
N PRO A 68 -5.30 34.74 6.40
CA PRO A 68 -5.26 34.45 4.97
C PRO A 68 -5.40 35.71 4.11
N LEU A 69 -4.91 35.66 2.87
CA LEU A 69 -5.11 36.74 1.91
C LEU A 69 -6.52 36.64 1.29
N ASN A 70 -7.41 37.58 1.62
CA ASN A 70 -8.80 37.58 1.16
C ASN A 70 -8.95 37.49 -0.38
N ALA A 71 -8.01 38.08 -1.13
CA ALA A 71 -8.05 38.09 -2.59
C ALA A 71 -7.73 36.73 -3.25
N GLN A 72 -7.14 35.79 -2.50
CA GLN A 72 -6.68 34.49 -3.04
C GLN A 72 -7.31 33.31 -2.29
N TYR A 73 -7.56 33.47 -1.00
CA TYR A 73 -8.12 32.42 -0.17
C TYR A 73 -9.63 32.31 -0.40
N ARG A 74 -10.06 31.19 -1.00
CA ARG A 74 -11.48 30.88 -1.27
C ARG A 74 -12.17 31.95 -2.13
N LEU A 75 -11.42 32.53 -3.05
CA LEU A 75 -11.91 33.44 -4.08
C LEU A 75 -11.41 32.95 -5.44
N PRO A 76 -12.29 32.50 -6.35
CA PRO A 76 -13.75 32.48 -6.28
C PRO A 76 -14.30 31.59 -5.15
N THR A 77 -15.51 31.88 -4.69
CA THR A 77 -16.20 31.00 -3.74
C THR A 77 -16.47 29.64 -4.41
N PRO A 78 -16.57 28.53 -3.65
CA PRO A 78 -16.77 27.20 -4.25
C PRO A 78 -17.98 27.11 -5.20
N GLY A 79 -19.05 27.86 -4.93
CA GLY A 79 -20.26 27.89 -5.78
C GLY A 79 -20.24 28.91 -6.91
N ALA A 80 -19.15 29.67 -7.09
CA ALA A 80 -19.01 30.62 -8.20
C ALA A 80 -18.42 29.97 -9.47
N LEU A 81 -18.02 28.70 -9.40
CA LEU A 81 -17.63 27.93 -10.59
C LEU A 81 -18.89 27.60 -11.41
N PRO A 82 -18.80 27.62 -12.75
CA PRO A 82 -19.92 27.21 -13.59
C PRO A 82 -20.37 25.79 -13.23
N PRO A 83 -21.68 25.53 -13.03
CA PRO A 83 -22.16 24.24 -12.53
C PRO A 83 -21.88 23.06 -13.48
N LEU A 84 -21.63 23.35 -14.76
CA LEU A 84 -21.35 22.35 -15.81
C LEU A 84 -19.86 22.28 -16.19
N SER A 85 -18.95 22.92 -15.43
CA SER A 85 -17.52 22.87 -15.76
C SER A 85 -16.82 21.59 -15.33
N TYR A 86 -17.50 20.71 -14.59
CA TYR A 86 -16.93 19.48 -14.06
C TYR A 86 -17.51 18.27 -14.78
N ASP A 87 -16.63 17.43 -15.28
CA ASP A 87 -16.96 16.13 -15.85
C ASP A 87 -16.43 15.02 -14.92
N ASP A 88 -17.23 13.98 -14.70
CA ASP A 88 -16.84 12.84 -13.87
C ASP A 88 -15.64 12.11 -14.50
N PRO A 89 -14.52 11.96 -13.78
CA PRO A 89 -13.36 11.26 -14.31
C PRO A 89 -13.65 9.77 -14.42
N VAL A 90 -13.41 9.22 -15.61
CA VAL A 90 -13.48 7.78 -15.87
C VAL A 90 -12.08 7.24 -16.16
N THR A 91 -11.80 6.02 -15.70
CA THR A 91 -10.52 5.34 -15.95
C THR A 91 -10.67 4.29 -17.03
N VAL A 92 -9.72 4.21 -17.96
CA VAL A 92 -9.64 3.10 -18.92
C VAL A 92 -8.88 1.95 -18.24
N PRO A 93 -9.41 0.71 -18.21
CA PRO A 93 -10.49 0.17 -19.04
C PRO A 93 -11.92 0.27 -18.47
N ALA A 94 -12.14 0.76 -17.24
CA ALA A 94 -13.46 0.75 -16.61
C ALA A 94 -14.55 1.57 -17.33
N GLY A 95 -14.17 2.68 -17.96
CA GLY A 95 -15.07 3.57 -18.71
C GLY A 95 -15.27 3.19 -20.19
N ASP A 96 -14.66 2.12 -20.68
CA ASP A 96 -14.80 1.71 -22.08
C ASP A 96 -16.23 1.22 -22.37
N ILE A 97 -16.79 1.65 -23.52
CA ILE A 97 -18.14 1.34 -23.98
C ILE A 97 -18.15 0.01 -24.74
N ALA A 98 -17.03 -0.35 -25.40
CA ALA A 98 -16.86 -1.61 -26.09
C ALA A 98 -16.09 -2.61 -25.23
N ASP A 99 -16.31 -3.92 -25.46
CA ASP A 99 -15.53 -5.02 -24.85
C ASP A 99 -15.41 -5.02 -23.32
N ASN A 100 -16.34 -4.36 -22.64
CA ASN A 100 -16.28 -4.14 -21.20
C ASN A 100 -17.52 -4.76 -20.50
N PRO A 101 -17.67 -6.10 -20.49
CA PRO A 101 -18.80 -6.77 -19.86
C PRO A 101 -18.67 -6.83 -18.33
N TYR A 102 -19.77 -6.66 -17.59
CA TYR A 102 -19.74 -6.50 -16.12
C TYR A 102 -19.13 -7.71 -15.40
N TRP A 103 -19.43 -8.93 -15.83
CA TRP A 103 -18.95 -10.15 -15.20
C TRP A 103 -17.43 -10.30 -15.19
N LYS A 104 -16.69 -9.69 -16.13
CA LYS A 104 -15.21 -9.71 -16.14
C LYS A 104 -14.58 -8.80 -15.08
N ARG A 105 -15.31 -7.76 -14.66
CA ARG A 105 -14.86 -6.76 -13.68
C ARG A 105 -15.59 -6.90 -12.33
N ASP A 106 -16.43 -7.91 -12.18
CA ASP A 106 -17.24 -8.13 -10.98
C ASP A 106 -16.43 -8.80 -9.86
N ILE A 107 -15.51 -8.02 -9.25
CA ILE A 107 -14.65 -8.47 -8.15
C ILE A 107 -15.48 -8.89 -6.93
N ARG A 108 -16.68 -8.31 -6.75
CA ARG A 108 -17.58 -8.61 -5.64
C ARG A 108 -18.03 -10.07 -5.65
N ARG A 109 -18.28 -10.66 -6.82
CA ARG A 109 -18.67 -12.08 -6.94
C ARG A 109 -17.46 -13.01 -7.07
N SER A 110 -16.31 -12.49 -7.50
CA SER A 110 -15.05 -13.22 -7.60
C SER A 110 -14.21 -13.17 -6.31
N TYR A 111 -14.85 -13.17 -5.14
CA TYR A 111 -14.14 -13.16 -3.86
C TYR A 111 -13.52 -14.55 -3.57
N PRO A 112 -12.35 -14.60 -2.90
CA PRO A 112 -11.75 -15.86 -2.49
C PRO A 112 -12.64 -16.56 -1.44
N LYS A 113 -12.97 -17.83 -1.66
CA LYS A 113 -13.75 -18.62 -0.71
C LYS A 113 -12.93 -18.97 0.53
N LEU A 114 -13.56 -18.93 1.69
CA LEU A 114 -12.95 -19.38 2.95
C LEU A 114 -12.68 -20.89 2.87
N SER A 115 -11.44 -21.29 3.13
CA SER A 115 -11.06 -22.71 3.26
C SER A 115 -10.97 -23.08 4.73
N THR A 116 -11.82 -24.00 5.19
CA THR A 116 -11.74 -24.60 6.52
C THR A 116 -11.12 -25.98 6.41
N VAL A 117 -10.14 -26.29 7.24
CA VAL A 117 -9.48 -27.60 7.26
C VAL A 117 -9.75 -28.23 8.62
N SER A 118 -10.44 -29.37 8.63
CA SER A 118 -10.68 -30.15 9.85
C SER A 118 -9.48 -31.06 10.16
N GLN A 119 -9.51 -31.68 11.33
CA GLN A 119 -8.51 -32.67 11.71
C GLN A 119 -8.54 -33.89 10.78
N ALA A 120 -9.73 -34.32 10.35
CA ALA A 120 -9.90 -35.43 9.41
C ALA A 120 -9.35 -35.09 8.01
N ASP A 121 -9.57 -33.86 7.53
CA ASP A 121 -9.01 -33.40 6.26
C ASP A 121 -7.47 -33.40 6.29
N SER A 122 -6.89 -32.98 7.42
CA SER A 122 -5.44 -33.00 7.63
C SER A 122 -4.88 -34.42 7.63
N VAL A 123 -5.58 -35.37 8.28
CA VAL A 123 -5.21 -36.80 8.24
C VAL A 123 -5.26 -37.34 6.81
N GLY A 124 -6.29 -36.97 6.04
CA GLY A 124 -6.39 -37.29 4.61
C GLY A 124 -5.18 -36.81 3.83
N LEU A 125 -4.87 -35.52 3.91
CA LEU A 125 -3.73 -34.90 3.23
C LEU A 125 -2.39 -35.54 3.60
N LEU A 126 -2.21 -35.91 4.87
CA LEU A 126 -0.98 -36.57 5.33
C LEU A 126 -0.89 -38.04 4.87
N THR A 127 -2.03 -38.72 4.70
CA THR A 127 -2.07 -40.14 4.33
C THR A 127 -1.92 -40.35 2.83
N VAL A 128 -2.71 -39.64 2.00
CA VAL A 128 -2.75 -39.85 0.53
C VAL A 128 -2.04 -38.75 -0.26
N GLY A 129 -1.63 -37.66 0.38
CA GLY A 129 -1.01 -36.51 -0.27
C GLY A 129 -2.03 -35.48 -0.73
N SER A 130 -1.63 -34.64 -1.68
CA SER A 130 -2.44 -33.55 -2.23
C SER A 130 -2.53 -33.65 -3.75
N GLN A 131 -3.41 -32.87 -4.38
CA GLN A 131 -3.46 -32.82 -5.84
C GLN A 131 -2.12 -32.41 -6.48
N ALA A 132 -1.34 -31.56 -5.81
CA ALA A 132 -0.04 -31.11 -6.31
C ALA A 132 1.10 -32.13 -6.09
N ALA A 133 0.95 -33.01 -5.10
CA ALA A 133 1.91 -34.04 -4.74
C ALA A 133 1.16 -35.27 -4.18
N PRO A 134 0.59 -36.10 -5.06
CA PRO A 134 -0.10 -37.32 -4.65
C PRO A 134 0.91 -38.36 -4.17
N LYS A 135 0.54 -39.18 -3.18
CA LYS A 135 1.32 -40.36 -2.80
C LYS A 135 0.81 -41.54 -3.63
N ASP A 136 1.32 -41.65 -4.86
CA ASP A 136 0.88 -42.66 -5.84
C ASP A 136 1.02 -44.10 -5.34
N ASP A 137 1.96 -44.36 -4.42
CA ASP A 137 2.15 -45.67 -3.80
C ASP A 137 1.00 -46.07 -2.85
N ILE A 138 0.24 -45.09 -2.35
CA ILE A 138 -0.79 -45.28 -1.31
C ILE A 138 -2.18 -45.05 -1.89
N LEU A 139 -2.34 -44.04 -2.76
CA LEU A 139 -3.63 -43.67 -3.32
C LEU A 139 -4.02 -44.62 -4.45
N GLN A 140 -5.06 -45.42 -4.23
CA GLN A 140 -5.60 -46.31 -5.25
C GLN A 140 -6.38 -45.52 -6.32
N ILE A 141 -6.40 -46.03 -7.54
CA ILE A 141 -7.06 -45.38 -8.69
C ILE A 141 -8.49 -45.94 -8.85
N GLY A 142 -9.44 -45.06 -9.21
CA GLY A 142 -10.84 -45.43 -9.46
C GLY A 142 -11.66 -45.65 -8.19
N GLU A 143 -12.66 -46.52 -8.25
CA GLU A 143 -13.63 -46.76 -7.16
C GLU A 143 -12.95 -47.19 -5.85
N ALA A 144 -11.82 -47.89 -5.94
CA ALA A 144 -11.05 -48.31 -4.78
C ALA A 144 -10.43 -47.11 -4.02
N GLY A 145 -9.99 -46.08 -4.76
CA GLY A 145 -9.52 -44.82 -4.20
C GLY A 145 -10.63 -44.01 -3.53
N GLU A 146 -11.83 -43.99 -4.12
CA GLU A 146 -12.98 -43.32 -3.51
C GLU A 146 -13.34 -43.94 -2.15
N LYS A 147 -13.42 -45.27 -2.09
CA LYS A 147 -13.66 -46.01 -0.84
C LYS A 147 -12.55 -45.77 0.18
N GLN A 148 -11.30 -45.71 -0.27
CA GLN A 148 -10.15 -45.39 0.57
C GLN A 148 -10.28 -44.00 1.19
N LEU A 149 -10.61 -42.97 0.41
CA LEU A 149 -10.80 -41.59 0.90
C LEU A 149 -11.92 -41.50 1.96
N ILE A 150 -13.04 -42.20 1.74
CA ILE A 150 -14.14 -42.27 2.71
C ILE A 150 -13.67 -42.92 4.01
N SER A 151 -12.96 -44.05 3.93
CA SER A 151 -12.46 -44.75 5.11
C SER A 151 -11.45 -43.93 5.92
N ILE A 152 -10.56 -43.18 5.24
CA ILE A 152 -9.58 -42.31 5.88
C ILE A 152 -10.28 -41.14 6.57
N LYS A 153 -11.30 -40.55 5.92
CA LYS A 153 -12.09 -39.48 6.52
C LYS A 153 -12.76 -39.94 7.81
N GLN A 154 -13.42 -41.09 7.80
CA GLN A 154 -14.07 -41.65 8.98
C GLN A 154 -13.05 -41.94 10.10
N GLN A 155 -11.91 -42.55 9.78
CA GLN A 155 -10.84 -42.78 10.77
C GLN A 155 -10.28 -41.46 11.33
N GLY A 156 -10.18 -40.43 10.50
CA GLY A 156 -9.75 -39.09 10.90
C GLY A 156 -10.75 -38.38 11.82
N GLU A 157 -12.05 -38.62 11.65
CA GLU A 157 -13.09 -38.09 12.54
C GLU A 157 -13.11 -38.81 13.90
N GLU A 158 -12.88 -40.12 13.92
CA GLU A 158 -12.90 -40.92 15.15
C GLU A 158 -11.64 -40.79 16.02
N ARG A 159 -10.45 -40.79 15.40
CA ARG A 159 -9.15 -40.82 16.13
C ARG A 159 -8.31 -39.56 15.97
N GLY A 160 -8.66 -38.69 15.03
CA GLY A 160 -7.90 -37.47 14.76
C GLY A 160 -6.46 -37.73 14.33
N LEU A 161 -5.63 -36.70 14.48
CA LEU A 161 -4.19 -36.73 14.14
C LEU A 161 -3.39 -37.64 15.08
N ALA A 162 -3.85 -37.85 16.31
CA ALA A 162 -3.15 -38.69 17.28
C ALA A 162 -3.00 -40.13 16.77
N GLY A 163 -4.09 -40.71 16.27
CA GLY A 163 -4.07 -42.07 15.71
C GLY A 163 -3.21 -42.20 14.44
N LEU A 164 -3.00 -41.10 13.70
CA LEU A 164 -2.07 -41.09 12.56
C LEU A 164 -0.61 -41.07 13.03
N PHE A 165 -0.27 -40.22 13.99
CA PHE A 165 1.11 -40.10 14.49
C PHE A 165 1.58 -41.32 15.30
N GLU A 166 0.66 -42.06 15.92
CA GLU A 166 0.98 -43.36 16.53
C GLU A 166 1.43 -44.39 15.48
N LYS A 167 0.77 -44.42 14.32
CA LYS A 167 1.05 -45.34 13.22
C LYS A 167 2.27 -44.91 12.40
N ASP A 168 2.36 -43.62 12.06
CA ASP A 168 3.42 -43.04 11.24
C ASP A 168 4.16 -41.93 11.99
N LYS A 169 5.21 -42.34 12.70
CA LYS A 169 6.10 -41.43 13.45
C LYS A 169 7.01 -40.59 12.53
N LYS A 170 7.15 -40.95 11.24
CA LYS A 170 8.03 -40.26 10.28
C LYS A 170 7.27 -39.27 9.39
N GLY A 171 5.94 -39.40 9.29
CA GLY A 171 5.08 -38.53 8.48
C GLY A 171 5.16 -37.03 8.79
N ILE A 172 5.65 -36.65 9.98
CA ILE A 172 5.87 -35.24 10.38
C ILE A 172 6.99 -34.58 9.55
N GLN A 173 7.94 -35.35 9.01
CA GLN A 173 9.06 -34.80 8.24
C GLN A 173 8.61 -34.07 6.96
N GLY A 174 7.46 -34.46 6.38
CA GLY A 174 6.87 -33.79 5.22
C GLY A 174 6.13 -32.48 5.54
N VAL A 175 5.83 -32.21 6.82
CA VAL A 175 5.15 -30.99 7.29
C VAL A 175 6.15 -29.88 7.62
N LEU A 176 7.32 -30.27 8.10
CA LEU A 176 8.41 -29.36 8.39
C LEU A 176 9.12 -28.94 7.11
N LYS A 177 9.91 -27.86 7.20
CA LYS A 177 10.77 -27.46 6.08
C LYS A 177 11.85 -28.52 5.85
N ALA A 178 12.50 -28.51 4.69
CA ALA A 178 13.58 -29.44 4.33
C ALA A 178 14.73 -29.52 5.36
N ASN A 179 14.89 -28.49 6.20
CA ASN A 179 15.86 -28.43 7.29
C ASN A 179 15.32 -28.93 8.65
N GLY A 180 14.12 -29.52 8.69
CA GLY A 180 13.47 -30.01 9.90
C GLY A 180 12.97 -28.92 10.85
N LEU A 181 13.02 -27.64 10.44
CA LEU A 181 12.53 -26.52 11.26
C LEU A 181 11.05 -26.21 10.94
N PRO A 182 10.28 -25.73 11.92
CA PRO A 182 8.91 -25.28 11.68
C PRO A 182 8.88 -24.06 10.73
N PRO A 183 7.79 -23.88 9.97
CA PRO A 183 7.62 -22.68 9.16
C PRO A 183 7.53 -21.43 10.04
N LYS A 184 8.14 -20.34 9.59
CA LYS A 184 7.98 -19.02 10.21
C LYS A 184 6.61 -18.44 9.81
N PRO A 185 6.01 -17.56 10.62
CA PRO A 185 4.81 -16.83 10.22
C PRO A 185 5.00 -16.16 8.86
N CYS A 186 4.01 -16.31 7.97
CA CYS A 186 4.06 -15.72 6.64
C CYS A 186 4.00 -14.19 6.73
N ASN A 187 4.84 -13.50 5.97
CA ASN A 187 4.76 -12.05 5.79
C ASN A 187 4.32 -11.76 4.36
N MET A 188 3.13 -11.15 4.20
CA MET A 188 2.60 -10.77 2.89
C MET A 188 3.31 -9.56 2.26
N ASN A 189 4.08 -8.81 3.05
CA ASN A 189 4.94 -7.73 2.59
C ASN A 189 6.41 -7.99 3.01
N PRO A 190 7.09 -8.97 2.39
CA PRO A 190 8.46 -9.33 2.75
C PRO A 190 9.47 -8.20 2.45
N SER A 191 9.11 -7.31 1.53
CA SER A 191 9.84 -6.08 1.17
C SER A 191 9.54 -4.89 2.07
N GLY A 192 8.61 -5.02 3.03
CA GLY A 192 8.29 -3.95 3.97
C GLY A 192 9.56 -3.49 4.67
N SER A 193 9.83 -2.19 4.59
CA SER A 193 10.99 -1.58 5.23
C SER A 193 11.00 -1.95 6.71
N LYS A 194 12.09 -2.57 7.15
CA LYS A 194 12.45 -2.52 8.57
C LYS A 194 12.55 -1.05 8.93
N TYR A 195 11.94 -0.64 10.04
CA TYR A 195 11.94 0.74 10.50
C TYR A 195 13.31 1.39 10.31
N GLN A 196 13.38 2.42 9.49
CA GLN A 196 14.60 3.19 9.29
C GLN A 196 14.59 4.36 10.26
N LEU A 197 15.69 4.56 10.98
CA LEU A 197 15.82 5.73 11.83
C LEU A 197 16.04 6.95 10.95
N ASP A 198 15.14 7.92 11.08
CA ASP A 198 15.31 9.23 10.48
C ASP A 198 16.12 10.11 11.41
N HIS A 199 17.23 10.62 10.90
CA HIS A 199 18.09 11.57 11.60
C HIS A 199 17.92 13.01 11.08
N ASP A 200 17.24 13.19 9.95
CA ASP A 200 17.07 14.49 9.29
C ASP A 200 15.74 15.14 9.67
N HIS A 201 14.77 14.36 10.15
CA HIS A 201 13.44 14.86 10.53
C HIS A 201 13.09 14.60 12.00
N GLY A 202 12.36 15.55 12.60
CA GLY A 202 11.93 15.50 13.99
C GLY A 202 12.83 16.31 14.92
N TYR A 203 13.14 15.74 16.08
CA TYR A 203 13.87 16.43 17.13
C TYR A 203 15.39 16.35 16.94
N PRO A 204 16.15 17.36 17.39
CA PRO A 204 17.60 17.25 17.53
C PRO A 204 18.00 16.07 18.44
N ASN A 205 19.21 15.53 18.25
CA ASN A 205 19.76 14.38 19.00
C ASN A 205 19.79 14.51 20.53
N ALA A 206 19.59 15.72 21.06
CA ALA A 206 19.50 15.96 22.51
C ALA A 206 18.21 15.39 23.13
N TYR A 207 17.17 15.18 22.33
CA TYR A 207 15.89 14.67 22.80
C TYR A 207 15.85 13.14 22.69
N PRO A 208 15.29 12.42 23.69
CA PRO A 208 15.23 10.96 23.70
C PRO A 208 14.14 10.39 22.77
N CYS A 209 13.70 11.16 21.76
CA CYS A 209 12.65 10.79 20.84
C CYS A 209 13.26 10.34 19.50
N ARG A 210 12.86 9.18 19.00
CA ARG A 210 13.30 8.65 17.70
C ARG A 210 12.21 8.81 16.65
N THR A 211 12.60 9.13 15.43
CA THR A 211 11.72 9.19 14.27
C THR A 211 11.95 7.95 13.41
N PHE A 212 10.88 7.32 12.95
CA PHE A 212 10.94 6.13 12.10
C PHE A 212 10.19 6.36 10.78
N VAL A 213 10.78 5.91 9.66
CA VAL A 213 10.23 5.96 8.29
C VAL A 213 10.02 4.56 7.74
#